data_AF-A0A1E8FFY1-F1
#
_entry.id   AF-A0A1E8FFY1-F1
#
_cell.length_a   1.000
_cell.length_b   1.000
_cell.length_c   1.000
_cell.angle_alpha   90.00
_cell.angle_beta   90.00
_cell.angle_gamma   90.00
#
_symmetry.space_group_name_H-M   'P 1'
#
loop_
_entity.id
_entity.type
_entity.pdbx_description
1 polymer ?
#
loop_
_entity_poly.entity_id
_entity_poly.type
_entity_poly.pdbx_seq_one_letter_code
_entity_poly.pdbx_strand_id
1 'polypeptide(L)'
;MRNLTKWALGSLLVCSGVLAASQTDNVSQTVTQSVSDWVSTADTATTLSERDRPLVKLEQDVAMTQFDSANPMHVLRLKRIMHYLSEARTYDQQNWQYNRDDAVERATNILRHHQVKTGQGQHVI
;
A
#
# COMPACT_ATOMS: atom_id res chain seq x y z
N MET A 1 -40.61 50.81 10.27
CA MET A 1 -39.19 50.44 10.47
C MET A 1 -39.13 48.94 10.65
N ARG A 2 -38.42 48.24 9.75
CA ARG A 2 -38.17 46.78 9.84
C ARG A 2 -37.31 46.51 11.07
N ASN A 3 -37.49 45.38 11.75
CA ASN A 3 -36.40 44.40 11.90
C ASN A 3 -36.87 43.09 12.52
N LEU A 4 -36.50 42.04 11.80
CA LEU A 4 -36.70 40.63 12.06
C LEU A 4 -35.61 40.11 13.02
N THR A 5 -36.04 39.19 13.88
CA THR A 5 -35.31 38.08 14.53
C THR A 5 -33.78 38.07 14.49
N LYS A 6 -33.17 37.94 15.67
CA LYS A 6 -31.89 37.23 15.80
C LYS A 6 -31.91 36.28 16.99
N TRP A 7 -31.90 34.99 16.62
CA TRP A 7 -31.53 33.87 17.47
C TRP A 7 -30.10 34.07 18.00
N ALA A 8 -29.90 33.84 19.28
CA ALA A 8 -28.58 33.63 19.88
C ALA A 8 -28.61 32.32 20.66
N LEU A 9 -28.66 31.21 19.92
CA LEU A 9 -28.13 29.92 20.38
C LEU A 9 -26.63 30.00 20.03
N GLY A 10 -25.68 30.00 20.95
CA GLY A 10 -25.62 29.19 22.16
C GLY A 10 -24.89 27.90 21.83
N SER A 11 -23.55 27.94 21.73
CA SER A 11 -22.66 26.86 22.20
C SER A 11 -21.18 27.22 21.98
N LEU A 12 -20.51 27.40 23.10
CA LEU A 12 -19.08 27.23 23.29
C LEU A 12 -18.75 25.72 23.38
N LEU A 13 -17.45 25.41 23.22
CA LEU A 13 -16.75 24.17 23.65
C LEU A 13 -16.89 22.97 22.67
N VAL A 14 -15.84 22.25 22.26
CA VAL A 14 -14.48 22.02 22.77
C VAL A 14 -13.56 21.76 21.56
N CYS A 15 -12.44 22.47 21.43
CA CYS A 15 -11.35 21.99 20.58
C CYS A 15 -10.65 20.85 21.33
N SER A 16 -11.12 19.61 21.13
CA SER A 16 -10.42 18.41 21.59
C SER A 16 -9.13 18.30 20.78
N GLY A 17 -8.04 18.86 21.30
CA GLY A 17 -6.70 18.64 20.77
C GLY A 17 -6.34 17.17 20.97
N VAL A 18 -6.44 16.37 19.90
CA VAL A 18 -5.87 15.04 19.90
C VAL A 18 -4.37 15.19 19.64
N LEU A 19 -3.59 15.15 20.72
CA LEU A 19 -2.15 14.87 20.65
C LEU A 19 -1.97 13.40 20.26
N ALA A 20 -1.95 13.11 18.96
CA ALA A 20 -1.61 11.79 18.44
C ALA A 20 -0.09 11.61 18.40
N ALA A 21 0.53 11.38 19.56
CA ALA A 21 1.90 10.89 19.66
C ALA A 21 1.87 9.49 20.30
N SER A 22 1.95 8.43 19.49
CA SER A 22 2.38 7.06 19.90
C SER A 22 1.99 5.91 18.94
N GLN A 23 1.39 6.16 17.77
CA GLN A 23 0.96 5.04 16.90
C GLN A 23 2.04 4.51 15.93
N THR A 24 3.26 5.01 15.94
CA THR A 24 4.27 4.60 14.94
C THR A 24 4.81 3.19 15.17
N ASP A 25 4.96 2.73 16.41
CA ASP A 25 5.69 1.49 16.68
C ASP A 25 4.83 0.23 16.47
N ASN A 26 3.57 0.25 16.90
CA ASN A 26 2.64 -0.88 16.70
C ASN A 26 2.31 -1.12 15.22
N VAL A 27 2.31 -0.04 14.43
CA VAL A 27 2.01 -0.09 13.00
C VAL A 27 3.15 -0.77 12.22
N SER A 28 4.40 -0.52 12.59
CA SER A 28 5.57 -1.15 11.93
C SER A 28 5.64 -2.66 12.18
N GLN A 29 5.30 -3.12 13.39
CA GLN A 29 5.30 -4.53 13.74
C GLN A 29 4.18 -5.31 13.02
N THR A 30 2.96 -4.77 13.03
CA THR A 30 1.81 -5.41 12.34
C THR A 30 2.08 -5.61 10.85
N VAL A 31 2.74 -4.64 10.21
CA VAL A 31 3.05 -4.67 8.78
C VAL A 31 4.11 -5.71 8.47
N THR A 32 5.14 -5.79 9.30
CA THR A 32 6.22 -6.77 9.14
C THR A 32 5.64 -8.19 9.23
N GLN A 33 4.70 -8.42 10.15
CA GLN A 33 4.00 -9.70 10.28
C GLN A 33 3.14 -10.01 9.03
N SER A 34 2.32 -9.06 8.57
CA SER A 34 1.48 -9.25 7.37
C SER A 34 2.30 -9.49 6.09
N VAL A 35 3.49 -8.89 5.97
CA VAL A 35 4.43 -9.14 4.87
C VAL A 35 4.91 -10.59 4.89
N SER A 36 5.29 -11.11 6.06
CA SER A 36 5.79 -12.48 6.22
C SER A 36 4.72 -13.53 5.88
N ASP A 37 3.48 -13.30 6.32
CA ASP A 37 2.36 -14.22 6.07
C ASP A 37 1.98 -14.25 4.58
N TRP A 38 2.05 -13.09 3.91
CA TRP A 38 1.77 -12.98 2.48
C TRP A 38 2.83 -13.67 1.62
N VAL A 39 4.13 -13.47 1.92
CA VAL A 39 5.22 -14.18 1.23
C VAL A 39 5.08 -15.69 1.35
N SER A 40 4.68 -16.19 2.53
CA SER A 40 4.51 -17.63 2.78
C SER A 40 3.37 -18.27 1.98
N THR A 41 2.41 -17.47 1.50
CA THR A 41 1.24 -17.95 0.74
C THR A 41 1.50 -17.98 -0.78
N ALA A 42 2.53 -17.28 -1.25
CA ALA A 42 2.85 -17.18 -2.68
C ALA A 42 3.48 -18.45 -3.29
N ASP A 43 3.90 -19.43 -2.46
CA ASP A 43 4.65 -20.62 -2.89
C ASP A 43 3.80 -21.77 -3.49
N THR A 44 2.48 -21.62 -3.60
CA THR A 44 1.62 -22.62 -4.27
C THR A 44 1.66 -22.46 -5.79
N ALA A 45 2.65 -23.08 -6.43
CA ALA A 45 2.85 -23.14 -7.88
C ALA A 45 1.63 -23.76 -8.60
N THR A 46 0.79 -22.89 -9.15
CA THR A 46 -0.26 -23.24 -10.12
C THR A 46 0.32 -23.05 -11.52
N THR A 47 -0.06 -23.88 -12.49
CA THR A 47 0.32 -23.73 -13.91
C THR A 47 0.04 -22.30 -14.38
N LEU A 48 1.08 -21.48 -14.49
CA LEU A 48 0.95 -20.05 -14.79
C LEU A 48 0.47 -19.86 -16.22
N SER A 49 -0.70 -19.26 -16.38
CA SER A 49 -1.12 -18.70 -17.66
C SER A 49 -0.17 -17.55 -18.02
N GLU A 50 0.03 -17.24 -19.30
CA GLU A 50 0.83 -16.06 -19.69
C GLU A 50 0.29 -14.77 -19.07
N ARG A 51 -1.03 -14.73 -18.81
CA ARG A 51 -1.74 -13.68 -18.07
C ARG A 51 -1.19 -13.49 -16.65
N ASP A 52 -0.74 -14.56 -15.99
CA ASP A 52 -0.31 -14.54 -14.59
C ASP A 52 1.12 -14.02 -14.40
N ARG A 53 1.92 -14.08 -15.47
CA ARG A 53 3.34 -13.75 -15.47
C ARG A 53 3.66 -12.35 -14.88
N PRO A 54 2.94 -11.26 -15.20
CA PRO A 54 3.27 -9.94 -14.66
C PRO A 54 3.04 -9.82 -13.15
N LEU A 55 1.96 -10.42 -12.63
CA LEU A 55 1.64 -10.37 -11.21
C LEU A 55 2.66 -11.21 -10.42
N VAL A 56 2.93 -12.44 -10.85
CA VAL A 56 3.93 -13.31 -10.20
C VAL A 56 5.33 -12.71 -10.25
N LYS A 57 5.72 -12.10 -11.38
CA LYS A 57 6.99 -11.38 -11.49
C LYS A 57 7.07 -10.24 -10.47
N LEU A 58 6.03 -9.44 -10.35
CA LEU A 58 5.99 -8.35 -9.39
C LEU A 58 6.11 -8.86 -7.94
N GLU A 59 5.40 -9.94 -7.59
CA GLU A 59 5.51 -10.53 -6.24
C GLU A 59 6.92 -10.99 -5.93
N GLN A 60 7.57 -11.63 -6.90
CA GLN A 60 8.96 -12.04 -6.79
C GLN A 60 9.91 -10.84 -6.65
N ASP A 61 9.74 -9.82 -7.49
CA ASP A 61 10.56 -8.60 -7.45
C ASP A 61 10.39 -7.86 -6.10
N VAL A 62 9.18 -7.87 -5.50
CA VAL A 62 8.92 -7.33 -4.16
C VAL A 62 9.62 -8.14 -3.09
N ALA A 63 9.54 -9.48 -3.13
CA ALA A 63 10.19 -10.36 -2.17
C ALA A 63 11.73 -10.23 -2.19
N MET A 64 12.32 -9.95 -3.36
CA MET A 64 13.75 -9.72 -3.52
C MET A 64 14.21 -8.31 -3.14
N THR A 65 13.30 -7.35 -3.04
CA THR A 65 13.63 -5.95 -2.75
C THR A 65 13.71 -5.72 -1.24
N GLN A 66 14.80 -5.12 -0.77
CA GLN A 66 14.97 -4.79 0.64
C GLN A 66 14.18 -3.55 1.01
N PHE A 67 13.34 -3.69 2.03
CA PHE A 67 12.65 -2.61 2.70
C PHE A 67 13.17 -2.49 4.14
N ASP A 68 13.52 -1.28 4.53
CA ASP A 68 14.05 -1.01 5.87
C ASP A 68 12.86 -0.70 6.80
N SER A 69 12.60 -1.58 7.76
CA SER A 69 11.50 -1.42 8.72
C SER A 69 11.69 -0.24 9.67
N ALA A 70 12.93 0.24 9.86
CA ALA A 70 13.21 1.43 10.64
C ALA A 70 12.91 2.73 9.86
N ASN A 71 12.74 2.65 8.54
CA ASN A 71 12.44 3.81 7.69
C ASN A 71 10.93 3.91 7.39
N PRO A 72 10.22 4.93 7.93
CA PRO A 72 8.78 5.08 7.73
C PRO A 72 8.35 5.15 6.26
N MET A 73 9.19 5.73 5.40
CA MET A 73 8.89 5.82 3.96
C MET A 73 9.01 4.46 3.26
N HIS A 74 9.93 3.60 3.70
CA HIS A 74 10.05 2.24 3.16
C HIS A 74 8.82 1.42 3.56
N VAL A 75 8.41 1.49 4.83
CA VAL A 75 7.20 0.85 5.33
C VAL A 75 5.96 1.32 4.57
N LEU A 76 5.82 2.63 4.34
CA LEU A 76 4.67 3.17 3.60
C LEU A 76 4.63 2.72 2.13
N ARG A 77 5.79 2.65 1.46
CA ARG A 77 5.87 2.13 0.08
C ARG A 77 5.49 0.65 0.03
N LEU A 78 6.03 -0.16 0.94
CA LEU A 78 5.72 -1.59 1.02
C LEU A 78 4.22 -1.83 1.24
N LYS A 79 3.60 -1.12 2.19
CA LYS A 79 2.13 -1.19 2.40
C LYS A 79 1.34 -0.91 1.13
N ARG A 80 1.70 0.14 0.40
CA ARG A 80 1.00 0.52 -0.84
C ARG A 80 1.18 -0.53 -1.93
N ILE A 81 2.37 -1.10 -2.05
CA ILE A 81 2.64 -2.20 -2.98
C ILE A 81 1.76 -3.41 -2.62
N MET A 82 1.73 -3.82 -1.35
CA MET A 82 0.91 -4.95 -0.89
C MET A 82 -0.60 -4.72 -1.11
N HIS A 83 -1.08 -3.49 -0.89
CA HIS A 83 -2.47 -3.14 -1.17
C HIS A 83 -2.83 -3.41 -2.64
N TYR A 84 -2.03 -2.90 -3.58
CA TYR A 84 -2.27 -3.12 -5.00
C TYR A 84 -2.10 -4.57 -5.44
N LEU A 85 -1.20 -5.33 -4.81
CA LEU A 85 -1.08 -6.77 -5.05
C LEU A 85 -2.34 -7.53 -4.60
N SER A 86 -2.91 -7.17 -3.45
CA SER A 86 -4.18 -7.73 -2.97
C SER A 86 -5.34 -7.39 -3.91
N GLU A 87 -5.42 -6.15 -4.39
CA GLU A 87 -6.41 -5.75 -5.39
C GLU A 87 -6.24 -6.54 -6.69
N ALA A 88 -5.00 -6.64 -7.21
CA ALA A 88 -4.70 -7.40 -8.43
C ALA A 88 -5.14 -8.85 -8.31
N ARG A 89 -4.87 -9.52 -7.17
CA ARG A 89 -5.33 -10.90 -6.91
C ARG A 89 -6.85 -11.01 -6.88
N THR A 90 -7.55 -10.04 -6.31
CA THR A 90 -9.01 -10.00 -6.28
C THR A 90 -9.58 -9.83 -7.70
N TYR A 91 -9.03 -8.90 -8.48
CA TYR A 91 -9.44 -8.67 -9.86
C TYR A 91 -9.13 -9.86 -10.77
N ASP A 92 -8.04 -10.58 -10.52
CA ASP A 92 -7.68 -11.79 -11.24
C ASP A 92 -8.73 -12.89 -11.03
N GLN A 93 -9.14 -13.13 -9.78
CA GLN A 93 -10.22 -14.08 -9.45
C GLN A 93 -11.57 -13.70 -10.09
N GLN A 94 -11.82 -12.40 -10.27
CA GLN A 94 -13.04 -11.87 -10.89
C GLN A 94 -12.95 -11.75 -12.42
N ASN A 95 -11.83 -12.15 -13.03
CA ASN A 95 -11.52 -11.98 -14.46
C ASN A 95 -11.55 -10.50 -14.95
N TRP A 96 -11.37 -9.52 -14.07
CA TRP A 96 -11.31 -8.09 -14.42
C TRP A 96 -9.91 -7.68 -14.86
N GLN A 97 -9.55 -8.03 -16.11
CA GLN A 97 -8.19 -7.87 -16.62
C GLN A 97 -7.67 -6.44 -16.54
N TYR A 98 -8.47 -5.44 -16.94
CA TYR A 98 -8.02 -4.04 -16.95
C TYR A 98 -7.64 -3.56 -15.55
N ASN A 99 -8.50 -3.80 -14.56
CA ASN A 99 -8.26 -3.41 -13.17
C ASN A 99 -7.07 -4.15 -12.57
N ARG A 100 -6.92 -5.42 -12.91
CA ARG A 100 -5.78 -6.25 -12.51
C ARG A 100 -4.48 -5.68 -13.04
N ASP A 101 -4.43 -5.32 -14.31
CA ASP A 101 -3.22 -4.76 -14.94
C ASP A 101 -2.89 -3.35 -14.40
N ASP A 102 -3.88 -2.48 -14.18
CA ASP A 102 -3.69 -1.16 -13.56
C ASP A 102 -3.11 -1.29 -12.13
N ALA A 103 -3.62 -2.23 -11.34
CA ALA A 103 -3.11 -2.49 -10.00
C ALA A 103 -1.64 -2.99 -10.04
N VAL A 104 -1.32 -3.92 -10.95
CA VAL A 104 0.06 -4.39 -11.16
C VAL A 104 0.99 -3.26 -11.57
N GLU A 105 0.56 -2.37 -12.49
CA GLU A 105 1.36 -1.23 -12.94
C GLU A 105 1.63 -0.25 -11.79
N ARG A 106 0.62 0.09 -10.99
CA ARG A 106 0.78 0.98 -9.83
C ARG A 106 1.78 0.44 -8.82
N ALA A 107 1.68 -0.84 -8.47
CA ALA A 107 2.63 -1.50 -7.59
C ALA A 107 4.05 -1.50 -8.17
N THR A 108 4.18 -1.85 -9.46
CA THR A 108 5.47 -1.86 -10.18
C THR A 108 6.13 -0.48 -10.18
N ASN A 109 5.36 0.59 -10.38
CA ASN A 109 5.88 1.96 -10.40
C ASN A 109 6.40 2.40 -9.02
N ILE A 110 5.71 2.01 -7.93
CA ILE A 110 6.17 2.28 -6.57
C ILE A 110 7.46 1.49 -6.28
N LEU A 111 7.50 0.21 -6.66
CA LEU A 111 8.66 -0.65 -6.47
C LEU A 111 9.88 -0.11 -7.24
N ARG A 112 9.73 0.23 -8.51
CA ARG A 112 10.79 0.82 -9.34
C ARG A 112 11.31 2.11 -8.72
N HIS A 113 10.42 2.99 -8.27
CA HIS A 113 10.82 4.24 -7.61
C HIS A 113 11.63 3.96 -6.33
N HIS A 114 11.20 3.00 -5.51
CA HIS A 114 11.93 2.58 -4.31
C HIS A 114 13.32 2.04 -4.65
N GLN A 115 13.39 1.14 -5.63
CA GLN A 115 14.64 0.53 -6.09
C GLN A 115 15.63 1.57 -6.60
N VAL A 116 15.18 2.55 -7.41
CA VAL A 116 16.02 3.66 -7.87
C VAL A 116 16.51 4.51 -6.70
N LYS A 117 15.65 4.81 -5.73
CA LYS A 117 16.03 5.63 -4.57
C LYS A 117 16.99 4.94 -3.60
N THR A 118 17.04 3.61 -3.62
CA THR A 118 17.86 2.80 -2.71
C THR A 118 19.06 2.14 -3.39
N GLY A 119 19.27 2.37 -4.70
CA GLY A 119 20.34 1.73 -5.47
C GLY A 119 20.12 0.23 -5.70
N GLN A 120 18.90 -0.27 -5.47
CA GLN A 120 18.52 -1.68 -5.67
C GLN A 120 17.95 -1.95 -7.07
N GLY A 121 17.78 -0.92 -7.89
CA GLY A 121 17.33 -1.06 -9.28
C GLY A 121 18.52 -1.19 -10.23
N GLN A 122 18.40 -2.01 -11.27
CA GLN A 122 19.34 -1.91 -12.39
C GLN A 122 19.16 -0.55 -13.06
N HIS A 123 20.24 0.21 -13.19
CA HIS A 123 20.30 1.33 -14.13
C HIS A 123 20.17 0.74 -15.54
N VAL A 124 18.97 0.83 -16.12
CA VAL A 124 18.83 0.65 -17.57
C VAL A 124 19.33 1.97 -18.17
N ILE A 125 20.58 1.96 -18.64
CA ILE A 125 21.20 3.03 -19.43
C ILE A 125 20.66 2.92 -20.86
#